data_AF-E1EZ85-F1
#
_entry.id   AF-E1EZ85-F1
#
_cell.length_a   1.000
_cell.length_b   1.000
_cell.length_c   1.000
_cell.angle_alpha   90.00
_cell.angle_beta   90.00
_cell.angle_gamma   90.00
#
_symmetry.space_group_name_H-M   'P 1'
#
loop_
_entity.id
_entity.type
_entity.pdbx_description
1 polymer ?
#
loop_
_entity_poly.entity_id
_entity_poly.type
_entity_poly.pdbx_seq_one_letter_code
_entity_poly.pdbx_strand_id
1 'polypeptide(L)'
;MIYTPLVFILLDPLHILAEMCPYTELFSVGAKDNVVVRRLQSSNSFLLLTNPIKTATEDSLPQSVDLREYGLMTPVRNQGKCGSCWAFATVAAFEACILYDGMLYSHGSPFGKHTDLLHISEEFEILSSTSNSLCSSGNVVRLINDHLMGVIPTVELEENFPYSLSDNTEDEPPAHPLQPAIPPENYLLPIYSEAKLGYRAGVIVLYNRDNPYNNSVAQLVKTYLSLGVPVIATINTWANGRKGHRQIKHYRSGILNAQCHNASLDHEVLIVGYGRYRGTAVWVIRNSWGANWGIYGYAYVAQGGDSYCLEHTAITVLPRTLDPTAKYTPFSMHPSSSPFLRPIYEDTIIRCESGLDTDSPEGCSPFARDSPLALELGIALVLVIIAAMEEFTCISPVS
;
A
#
# COMPACT_ATOMS: atom_id res chain seq x y z
N MET A 1 -27.87 -47.56 50.65
CA MET A 1 -26.43 -47.39 50.90
C MET A 1 -25.71 -47.63 49.58
N ILE A 2 -24.96 -46.62 49.15
CA ILE A 2 -23.71 -46.66 48.36
C ILE A 2 -23.38 -48.06 47.79
N TYR A 3 -23.34 -48.20 46.46
CA TYR A 3 -22.10 -48.49 45.72
C TYR A 3 -22.28 -48.28 44.21
N THR A 4 -21.28 -47.62 43.66
CA THR A 4 -21.03 -47.14 42.30
C THR A 4 -20.62 -48.26 41.32
N PRO A 5 -20.46 -47.96 40.01
CA PRO A 5 -20.53 -48.88 38.86
C PRO A 5 -19.14 -49.37 38.40
N LEU A 6 -19.07 -50.09 37.27
CA LEU A 6 -18.14 -49.90 36.13
C LEU A 6 -17.92 -51.22 35.37
N VAL A 7 -18.42 -51.30 34.13
CA VAL A 7 -17.89 -52.18 33.08
C VAL A 7 -17.26 -51.27 32.04
N PHE A 8 -15.96 -51.46 31.86
CA PHE A 8 -15.10 -50.83 30.85
C PHE A 8 -15.46 -51.35 29.46
N ILE A 9 -15.84 -50.45 28.55
CA ILE A 9 -15.64 -50.62 27.11
C ILE A 9 -15.12 -49.28 26.58
N LEU A 10 -13.95 -49.34 25.95
CA LEU A 10 -13.18 -48.24 25.39
C LEU A 10 -13.93 -47.54 24.24
N LEU A 11 -14.11 -46.22 24.39
CA LEU A 11 -14.30 -45.27 23.31
C LEU A 11 -13.35 -44.09 23.60
N ASP A 12 -12.30 -43.95 22.78
CA ASP A 12 -11.38 -42.82 22.79
C ASP A 12 -12.07 -41.57 22.22
N PRO A 13 -12.01 -40.41 22.90
CA PRO A 13 -12.27 -39.12 22.29
C PRO A 13 -10.96 -38.45 21.87
N LEU A 14 -10.98 -37.84 20.68
CA LEU A 14 -9.95 -36.93 20.17
C LEU A 14 -9.53 -35.89 21.23
N HIS A 15 -8.24 -35.85 21.53
CA HIS A 15 -7.55 -34.67 22.06
C HIS A 15 -6.55 -34.18 21.01
N ILE A 16 -6.82 -32.98 20.50
CA ILE A 16 -5.92 -32.21 19.65
C ILE A 16 -4.82 -31.66 20.57
N LEU A 17 -3.62 -32.25 20.49
CA LEU A 17 -2.39 -31.61 20.94
C LEU A 17 -1.78 -30.91 19.73
N ALA A 18 -1.62 -29.59 19.83
CA ALA A 18 -0.82 -28.80 18.92
C ALA A 18 0.66 -29.22 19.08
N GLU A 19 1.17 -29.97 18.10
CA GLU A 19 2.60 -30.27 18.00
C GLU A 19 3.35 -29.03 17.52
N MET A 20 4.27 -28.58 18.38
CA MET A 20 5.35 -27.66 18.06
C MET A 20 6.31 -28.34 17.07
N CYS A 21 6.50 -27.79 15.88
CA CYS A 21 7.58 -28.22 14.98
C CYS A 21 8.92 -27.56 15.38
N PRO A 22 9.98 -28.32 15.71
CA PRO A 22 11.34 -27.81 15.78
C PRO A 22 12.03 -28.01 14.43
N TYR A 23 12.48 -26.94 13.79
CA TYR A 23 13.45 -27.03 12.70
C TYR A 23 14.68 -26.18 13.04
N THR A 24 15.65 -26.85 13.64
CA THR A 24 17.07 -26.49 13.56
C THR A 24 17.73 -27.40 12.54
N GLU A 25 18.03 -26.89 11.34
CA GLU A 25 19.22 -27.30 10.59
C GLU A 25 19.78 -26.09 9.83
N LEU A 26 21.08 -25.85 10.04
CA LEU A 26 21.89 -24.86 9.35
C LEU A 26 21.96 -25.19 7.86
N PHE A 27 21.41 -24.32 7.01
CA PHE A 27 21.84 -24.23 5.62
C PHE A 27 22.83 -23.09 5.47
N SER A 28 24.07 -23.41 5.08
CA SER A 28 25.01 -22.42 4.56
C SER A 28 24.57 -22.03 3.15
N VAL A 29 23.91 -20.88 3.03
CA VAL A 29 23.63 -20.28 1.71
C VAL A 29 24.79 -19.36 1.35
N GLY A 30 25.42 -19.68 0.22
CA GLY A 30 26.59 -18.98 -0.31
C GLY A 30 26.31 -17.50 -0.58
N ALA A 31 27.25 -16.67 -0.12
CA ALA A 31 27.30 -15.24 -0.32
C ALA A 31 27.43 -14.85 -1.81
N LYS A 32 26.34 -14.39 -2.43
CA LYS A 32 26.35 -13.52 -3.63
C LYS A 32 25.04 -12.73 -3.67
N ASP A 33 24.98 -11.64 -2.89
CA ASP A 33 24.20 -10.41 -3.11
C ASP A 33 24.11 -9.66 -1.76
N ASN A 34 25.15 -8.89 -1.46
CA ASN A 34 25.27 -8.22 -0.16
C ASN A 34 24.36 -6.98 -0.11
N VAL A 35 23.24 -7.07 0.60
CA VAL A 35 22.48 -5.92 1.09
C VAL A 35 23.38 -5.15 2.08
N VAL A 36 23.70 -3.89 1.79
CA VAL A 36 24.58 -3.05 2.64
C VAL A 36 23.74 -2.20 3.58
N VAL A 37 23.56 -2.64 4.83
CA VAL A 37 22.89 -1.83 5.86
C VAL A 37 23.87 -0.78 6.40
N ARG A 38 23.57 0.52 6.24
CA ARG A 38 24.35 1.60 6.87
C ARG A 38 23.68 2.05 8.16
N ARG A 39 24.30 1.72 9.29
CA ARG A 39 23.98 2.35 10.58
C ARG A 39 24.51 3.78 10.55
N LEU A 40 23.63 4.77 10.47
CA LEU A 40 24.05 6.17 10.62
C LEU A 40 24.56 6.35 12.06
N GLN A 41 25.86 6.66 12.21
CA GLN A 41 26.48 6.97 13.49
C GLN A 41 26.06 8.39 13.93
N SER A 42 24.87 8.48 14.51
CA SER A 42 24.54 9.49 15.51
C SER A 42 23.58 8.84 16.51
N SER A 43 23.38 9.45 17.67
CA SER A 43 22.74 8.87 18.86
C SER A 43 21.32 8.31 18.70
N ASN A 44 20.73 8.34 17.50
CA ASN A 44 19.49 7.68 17.11
C ASN A 44 19.75 6.69 15.96
N SER A 45 19.80 5.39 16.27
CA SER A 45 20.06 4.34 15.27
C SER A 45 18.86 4.16 14.34
N PHE A 46 18.82 4.87 13.21
CA PHE A 46 17.82 4.62 12.15
C PHE A 46 18.16 3.35 11.37
N LEU A 47 17.18 2.48 11.16
CA LEU A 47 17.31 1.29 10.32
C LEU A 47 17.01 1.65 8.86
N LEU A 48 18.05 1.99 8.10
CA LEU A 48 17.97 2.20 6.65
C LEU A 48 18.51 0.98 5.92
N LEU A 49 17.71 0.43 5.00
CA LEU A 49 18.14 -0.63 4.10
C LEU A 49 18.62 -0.03 2.80
N THR A 50 19.74 -0.55 2.27
CA THR A 50 19.96 -0.43 0.83
C THR A 50 18.86 -1.18 0.09
N ASN A 51 18.47 -0.63 -1.05
CA ASN A 51 17.55 -1.26 -1.99
C ASN A 51 17.91 -2.75 -2.20
N PRO A 52 17.06 -3.70 -1.74
CA PRO A 52 17.29 -5.12 -1.94
C PRO A 52 16.71 -5.63 -3.27
N ILE A 53 15.91 -4.81 -3.97
CA ILE A 53 15.24 -5.20 -5.20
C ILE A 53 16.12 -4.90 -6.41
N LYS A 54 16.30 -5.88 -7.28
CA LYS A 54 16.94 -5.68 -8.58
C LYS A 54 16.02 -4.87 -9.50
N THR A 55 16.52 -3.73 -9.98
CA THR A 55 15.79 -2.89 -10.95
C THR A 55 15.42 -3.67 -12.20
N ALA A 56 14.15 -3.66 -12.56
CA ALA A 56 13.64 -4.26 -13.79
C ALA A 56 14.12 -3.48 -15.02
N THR A 57 14.31 -4.12 -16.17
CA THR A 57 14.67 -3.43 -17.42
C THR A 57 13.47 -2.65 -17.97
N GLU A 58 13.70 -1.53 -18.67
CA GLU A 58 12.61 -0.69 -19.20
C GLU A 58 11.61 -1.48 -20.05
N ASP A 59 12.09 -2.41 -20.89
CA ASP A 59 11.24 -3.27 -21.74
C ASP A 59 10.38 -4.28 -20.95
N SER A 60 10.72 -4.54 -19.69
CA SER A 60 9.99 -5.47 -18.82
C SER A 60 8.97 -4.77 -17.91
N LEU A 61 9.07 -3.44 -17.79
CA LEU A 61 8.13 -2.65 -17.00
C LEU A 61 6.83 -2.47 -17.79
N PRO A 62 5.65 -2.55 -17.13
CA PRO A 62 4.41 -2.12 -17.73
C PRO A 62 4.49 -0.66 -18.21
N GLN A 63 3.80 -0.31 -19.30
CA GLN A 63 3.77 1.08 -19.78
C GLN A 63 3.14 2.06 -18.76
N SER A 64 2.21 1.55 -17.96
CA SER A 64 1.55 2.26 -16.88
C SER A 64 1.23 1.33 -15.72
N VAL A 65 1.22 1.89 -14.52
CA VAL A 65 0.82 1.21 -13.28
C VAL A 65 -0.03 2.16 -12.46
N ASP A 66 -1.11 1.65 -11.87
CA ASP A 66 -1.90 2.34 -10.87
C ASP A 66 -2.30 1.38 -9.75
N LEU A 67 -1.79 1.62 -8.55
CA LEU A 67 -2.04 0.74 -7.41
C LEU A 67 -3.52 0.73 -6.98
N ARG A 68 -4.34 1.71 -7.43
CA ARG A 68 -5.79 1.69 -7.23
C ARG A 68 -6.46 0.55 -8.00
N GLU A 69 -6.01 0.27 -9.22
CA GLU A 69 -6.53 -0.83 -10.05
C GLU A 69 -6.22 -2.20 -9.44
N TYR A 70 -5.10 -2.28 -8.72
CA TYR A 70 -4.67 -3.50 -8.05
C TYR A 70 -5.39 -3.75 -6.72
N GLY A 71 -6.26 -2.82 -6.27
CA GLY A 71 -6.92 -2.93 -4.97
C GLY A 71 -5.98 -2.71 -3.79
N LEU A 72 -4.84 -2.04 -4.01
CA LEU A 72 -3.80 -1.81 -3.00
C LEU A 72 -3.91 -0.45 -2.33
N MET A 73 -5.01 0.27 -2.54
CA MET A 73 -5.26 1.60 -2.01
C MET A 73 -6.62 1.68 -1.30
N THR A 74 -6.62 2.23 -0.09
CA THR A 74 -7.82 2.57 0.70
C THR A 74 -8.44 3.89 0.21
N PRO A 75 -9.62 4.31 0.69
CA PRO A 75 -10.16 5.64 0.42
C PRO A 75 -9.24 6.75 0.96
N VAL A 76 -9.16 7.88 0.25
CA VAL A 76 -8.33 9.02 0.68
C VAL A 76 -8.96 9.75 1.86
N ARG A 77 -8.20 9.86 2.96
CA ARG A 77 -8.57 10.58 4.18
C ARG A 77 -8.12 12.05 4.16
N ASN A 78 -8.53 12.81 5.18
CA ASN A 78 -8.31 14.26 5.27
C ASN A 78 -7.64 14.64 6.60
N GLN A 79 -6.39 15.09 6.54
CA GLN A 79 -5.62 15.57 7.69
C GLN A 79 -6.12 16.92 8.26
N GLY A 80 -6.97 17.63 7.50
CA GLY A 80 -7.46 18.94 7.90
C GLY A 80 -6.34 19.99 8.03
N LYS A 81 -6.35 20.74 9.12
CA LYS A 81 -5.39 21.82 9.43
C LYS A 81 -4.15 21.33 10.19
N CYS A 82 -4.16 20.11 10.68
CA CYS A 82 -3.03 19.50 11.36
C CYS A 82 -1.91 19.18 10.36
N GLY A 83 -0.66 19.55 10.66
CA GLY A 83 0.53 19.23 9.87
C GLY A 83 0.98 17.77 10.02
N SER A 84 0.05 16.83 9.87
CA SER A 84 0.21 15.39 10.08
C SER A 84 0.38 14.57 8.80
N CYS A 85 0.70 15.22 7.67
CA CYS A 85 0.95 14.54 6.39
C CYS A 85 1.97 13.40 6.51
N TRP A 86 2.98 13.55 7.37
CA TRP A 86 3.93 12.48 7.72
C TRP A 86 3.25 11.20 8.26
N ALA A 87 2.24 11.33 9.12
CA ALA A 87 1.51 10.19 9.68
C ALA A 87 0.56 9.60 8.63
N PHE A 88 -0.20 10.44 7.93
CA PHE A 88 -1.12 10.01 6.86
C PHE A 88 -0.38 9.27 5.72
N ALA A 89 0.81 9.75 5.33
CA ALA A 89 1.62 9.09 4.31
C ALA A 89 2.19 7.75 4.81
N THR A 90 2.57 7.66 6.08
CA THR A 90 3.02 6.39 6.68
C THR A 90 1.88 5.38 6.76
N VAL A 91 0.72 5.80 7.26
CA VAL A 91 -0.50 4.99 7.36
C VAL A 91 -0.93 4.46 6.00
N ALA A 92 -1.00 5.30 4.97
CA ALA A 92 -1.39 4.85 3.64
C ALA A 92 -0.40 3.82 3.04
N ALA A 93 0.90 3.91 3.36
CA ALA A 93 1.87 2.90 2.95
C ALA A 93 1.71 1.58 3.73
N PHE A 94 1.44 1.67 5.04
CA PHE A 94 1.14 0.50 5.88
C PHE A 94 -0.13 -0.23 5.43
N GLU A 95 -1.20 0.51 5.15
CA GLU A 95 -2.44 -0.04 4.61
C GLU A 95 -2.20 -0.77 3.28
N ALA A 96 -1.39 -0.19 2.38
CA ALA A 96 -1.03 -0.84 1.13
C ALA A 96 -0.26 -2.16 1.35
N CYS A 97 0.64 -2.21 2.34
CA CYS A 97 1.31 -3.46 2.72
C CYS A 97 0.32 -4.51 3.25
N ILE A 98 -0.66 -4.11 4.07
CA ILE A 98 -1.70 -5.01 4.57
C ILE A 98 -2.56 -5.55 3.42
N LEU A 99 -2.97 -4.69 2.48
CA LEU A 99 -3.76 -5.08 1.32
C LEU A 99 -2.99 -6.06 0.40
N TYR A 100 -1.70 -5.79 0.20
CA TYR A 100 -0.79 -6.68 -0.53
C TYR A 100 -0.71 -8.06 0.11
N ASP A 101 -0.52 -8.09 1.43
CA ASP A 101 -0.41 -9.31 2.23
C ASP A 101 -1.77 -9.93 2.58
N GLY A 102 -2.88 -9.52 1.96
CA GLY A 102 -4.24 -9.77 2.46
C GLY A 102 -4.58 -11.23 2.82
N MET A 103 -3.96 -12.23 2.18
CA MET A 103 -4.10 -13.63 2.61
C MET A 103 -3.64 -13.86 4.05
N LEU A 104 -2.54 -13.23 4.47
CA LEU A 104 -1.98 -13.32 5.83
C LEU A 104 -2.96 -12.81 6.90
N TYR A 105 -3.79 -11.83 6.55
CA TYR A 105 -4.71 -11.18 7.49
C TYR A 105 -6.16 -11.66 7.37
N SER A 106 -6.49 -12.47 6.37
CA SER A 106 -7.86 -12.93 6.09
C SER A 106 -8.51 -13.83 7.14
N HIS A 107 -7.74 -14.51 8.00
CA HIS A 107 -8.26 -15.48 8.96
C HIS A 107 -7.96 -15.05 10.41
N GLY A 108 -9.00 -14.60 11.14
CA GLY A 108 -8.92 -14.37 12.59
C GLY A 108 -8.19 -13.09 13.05
N SER A 109 -7.59 -12.33 12.13
CA SER A 109 -7.00 -11.01 12.45
C SER A 109 -8.08 -9.94 12.62
N PRO A 110 -7.91 -8.93 13.50
CA PRO A 110 -8.76 -7.74 13.53
C PRO A 110 -8.89 -7.10 12.14
N PHE A 111 -7.78 -7.06 11.38
CA PHE A 111 -7.71 -6.52 10.02
C PHE A 111 -8.40 -7.41 8.97
N GLY A 112 -8.74 -8.66 9.34
CA GLY A 112 -9.41 -9.64 8.47
C GLY A 112 -10.93 -9.52 8.41
N LYS A 113 -11.55 -8.84 9.38
CA LYS A 113 -13.01 -8.74 9.53
C LYS A 113 -13.63 -7.56 8.80
N HIS A 114 -12.84 -6.64 8.26
CA HIS A 114 -13.36 -5.45 7.59
C HIS A 114 -13.49 -5.69 6.09
N THR A 115 -14.61 -6.30 5.70
CA THR A 115 -15.07 -6.30 4.30
C THR A 115 -15.45 -4.90 3.80
N ASP A 116 -15.55 -3.91 4.69
CA ASP A 116 -16.13 -2.60 4.40
C ASP A 116 -15.16 -1.42 4.66
N LEU A 117 -13.83 -1.64 4.57
CA LEU A 117 -12.71 -0.67 4.47
C LEU A 117 -11.67 -0.78 5.62
N LEU A 118 -10.45 -1.20 5.27
CA LEU A 118 -9.27 -1.10 6.13
C LEU A 118 -8.92 0.38 6.35
N HIS A 119 -8.89 0.81 7.60
CA HIS A 119 -8.36 2.13 7.99
C HIS A 119 -7.54 2.04 9.27
N ILE A 120 -6.23 2.28 9.14
CA ILE A 120 -5.35 2.45 10.30
C ILE A 120 -5.58 3.85 10.88
N SER A 121 -5.60 3.96 12.20
CA SER A 121 -5.80 5.22 12.90
C SER A 121 -4.59 6.14 12.79
N GLU A 122 -4.72 7.25 12.05
CA GLU A 122 -3.72 8.31 12.09
C GLU A 122 -3.63 8.97 13.48
N GLU A 123 -4.74 9.03 14.23
CA GLU A 123 -4.77 9.56 15.61
C GLU A 123 -3.76 8.82 16.49
N PHE A 124 -3.83 7.49 16.48
CA PHE A 124 -2.97 6.64 17.30
C PHE A 124 -1.49 6.81 16.90
N GLU A 125 -1.19 6.86 15.61
CA GLU A 125 0.17 7.06 15.11
C GLU A 125 0.75 8.42 15.50
N ILE A 126 -0.06 9.48 15.39
CA ILE A 126 0.36 10.84 15.74
C ILE A 126 0.65 10.95 17.22
N LEU A 127 -0.26 10.47 18.07
CA LEU A 127 -0.17 10.61 19.53
C LEU A 127 0.83 9.62 20.17
N SER A 128 1.11 8.49 19.53
CA SER A 128 2.06 7.50 20.05
C SER A 128 3.52 7.76 19.63
N SER A 129 3.75 8.56 18.60
CA SER A 129 5.10 8.85 18.12
C SER A 129 5.83 9.88 18.99
N THR A 130 6.73 9.38 19.82
CA THR A 130 7.59 10.21 20.71
C THR A 130 8.70 10.95 19.97
N SER A 131 8.91 10.64 18.69
CA SER A 131 10.01 11.18 17.88
C SER A 131 9.59 12.30 16.91
N ASN A 132 8.29 12.64 16.91
CA ASN A 132 7.67 13.67 16.07
C ASN A 132 6.99 14.76 16.91
N SER A 133 6.43 15.76 16.26
CA SER A 133 5.86 16.96 16.91
C SER A 133 4.39 17.14 16.54
N LEU A 134 3.61 16.06 16.63
CA LEU A 134 2.16 16.05 16.42
C LEU A 134 1.75 16.77 15.12
N CYS A 135 0.90 17.78 15.24
CA CYS A 135 0.43 18.64 14.15
C CYS A 135 1.41 19.75 13.73
N SER A 136 2.48 20.00 14.49
CA SER A 136 3.45 21.04 14.13
C SER A 136 4.39 20.59 13.02
N SER A 137 4.86 19.34 13.09
CA SER A 137 5.68 18.69 12.04
C SER A 137 5.95 17.23 12.40
N GLY A 138 6.40 16.45 11.42
CA GLY A 138 6.94 15.13 11.66
C GLY A 138 7.79 14.61 10.52
N ASN A 139 8.25 13.37 10.66
CA ASN A 139 9.13 12.71 9.75
C ASN A 139 8.76 11.22 9.67
N VAL A 140 8.42 10.78 8.47
CA VAL A 140 8.00 9.41 8.16
C VAL A 140 9.02 8.37 8.63
N VAL A 141 10.32 8.61 8.44
CA VAL A 141 11.38 7.68 8.85
C VAL A 141 11.38 7.48 10.36
N ARG A 142 11.10 8.54 11.12
CA ARG A 142 11.05 8.48 12.58
C ARG A 142 9.84 7.67 13.06
N LEU A 143 8.66 7.89 12.46
CA LEU A 143 7.46 7.11 12.79
C LEU A 143 7.66 5.62 12.50
N ILE A 144 8.18 5.29 11.31
CA ILE A 144 8.48 3.90 10.96
C ILE A 144 9.50 3.34 11.95
N ASN A 145 10.53 4.10 12.32
CA ASN A 145 11.53 3.65 13.27
C ASN A 145 10.96 3.43 14.69
N ASP A 146 9.97 4.22 15.12
CA ASP A 146 9.28 4.00 16.40
C ASP A 146 8.59 2.63 16.42
N HIS A 147 7.96 2.22 15.31
CA HIS A 147 7.43 0.85 15.13
C HIS A 147 8.53 -0.21 15.18
N LEU A 148 9.63 0.00 14.44
CA LEU A 148 10.72 -0.97 14.36
C LEU A 148 11.50 -1.17 15.65
N MET A 149 11.52 -0.16 16.49
CA MET A 149 12.12 -0.19 17.82
C MET A 149 11.15 -0.68 18.90
N GLY A 150 9.88 -0.90 18.56
CA GLY A 150 8.82 -1.31 19.50
C GLY A 150 8.40 -0.21 20.46
N VAL A 151 8.70 1.06 20.14
CA VAL A 151 8.16 2.23 20.85
C VAL A 151 6.66 2.30 20.60
N ILE A 152 6.26 2.11 19.33
CA ILE A 152 4.87 1.85 18.95
C ILE A 152 4.79 0.35 18.65
N PRO A 153 4.09 -0.46 19.45
CA PRO A 153 4.18 -1.91 19.34
C PRO A 153 3.26 -2.52 18.27
N THR A 154 2.27 -1.75 17.80
CA THR A 154 1.28 -2.16 16.80
C THR A 154 0.71 -0.94 16.09
N VAL A 155 0.13 -1.15 14.91
CA VAL A 155 -0.87 -0.22 14.35
C VAL A 155 -2.24 -0.46 15.00
N GLU A 156 -3.10 0.56 14.98
CA GLU A 156 -4.46 0.52 15.48
C GLU A 156 -5.48 0.86 14.40
N LEU A 157 -6.75 0.48 14.61
CA LEU A 157 -7.83 0.79 13.67
C LEU A 157 -8.45 2.16 13.97
N GLU A 158 -8.94 2.83 12.92
CA GLU A 158 -9.68 4.09 13.05
C GLU A 158 -10.88 3.99 14.00
N GLU A 159 -11.53 2.84 14.09
CA GLU A 159 -12.66 2.62 15.01
C GLU A 159 -12.26 2.67 16.49
N ASN A 160 -11.00 2.31 16.82
CA ASN A 160 -10.48 2.33 18.18
C ASN A 160 -10.02 3.73 18.59
N PHE A 161 -9.42 4.46 17.64
CA PHE A 161 -8.90 5.80 17.85
C PHE A 161 -9.32 6.71 16.68
N PRO A 162 -10.56 7.25 16.72
CA PRO A 162 -11.06 8.09 15.64
C PRO A 162 -10.26 9.39 15.49
N TYR A 163 -10.01 9.80 14.25
CA TYR A 163 -9.23 11.00 13.96
C TYR A 163 -9.94 12.27 14.42
N SER A 164 -9.36 12.94 15.42
CA SER A 164 -9.93 14.14 16.06
C SER A 164 -9.11 15.40 15.80
N LEU A 165 -7.84 15.25 15.42
CA LEU A 165 -6.86 16.34 15.26
C LEU A 165 -7.08 17.23 14.02
N SER A 166 -8.10 16.96 13.20
CA SER A 166 -8.33 17.65 11.92
C SER A 166 -8.44 19.19 12.03
N ASP A 167 -8.86 19.72 13.18
CA ASP A 167 -8.97 21.15 13.43
C ASP A 167 -7.76 21.77 14.16
N ASN A 168 -6.66 21.03 14.28
CA ASN A 168 -5.44 21.41 15.01
C ASN A 168 -5.72 21.67 16.50
N THR A 169 -6.49 20.78 17.13
CA THR A 169 -7.02 20.93 18.48
C THR A 169 -6.04 20.54 19.58
N GLU A 170 -4.96 19.82 19.27
CA GLU A 170 -3.94 19.44 20.25
C GLU A 170 -2.55 19.89 19.82
N ASP A 171 -1.94 20.74 20.65
CA ASP A 171 -0.55 21.16 20.53
C ASP A 171 0.36 20.40 21.53
N GLU A 172 -0.21 19.65 22.48
CA GLU A 172 0.52 18.93 23.52
C GLU A 172 0.32 17.41 23.45
N PRO A 173 1.38 16.61 23.64
CA PRO A 173 1.27 15.16 23.63
C PRO A 173 0.48 14.65 24.84
N PRO A 174 -0.11 13.45 24.76
CA PRO A 174 -0.85 12.89 25.87
C PRO A 174 0.06 12.72 27.09
N ALA A 175 -0.48 12.98 28.29
CA ALA A 175 0.27 12.92 29.56
C ALA A 175 0.85 11.52 29.86
N HIS A 176 0.27 10.48 29.26
CA HIS A 176 0.73 9.10 29.33
C HIS A 176 0.72 8.46 27.94
N PRO A 177 1.62 7.49 27.67
CA PRO A 177 1.58 6.74 26.41
C PRO A 177 0.21 6.10 26.21
N LEU A 178 -0.36 6.27 25.01
CA LEU A 178 -1.57 5.58 24.63
C LEU A 178 -1.36 4.07 24.72
N GLN A 179 -2.33 3.38 25.32
CA GLN A 179 -2.34 1.93 25.36
C GLN A 179 -3.11 1.43 24.14
N PRO A 180 -2.55 0.51 23.34
CA PRO A 180 -3.28 -0.16 22.26
C PRO A 180 -4.60 -0.75 22.77
N ALA A 181 -5.65 -0.63 21.96
CA ALA A 181 -6.94 -1.25 22.20
C ALA A 181 -6.96 -2.71 21.73
N ILE A 182 -6.23 -3.02 20.66
CA ILE A 182 -5.97 -4.38 20.21
C ILE A 182 -5.09 -5.09 21.25
N PRO A 183 -5.37 -6.34 21.62
CA PRO A 183 -4.57 -7.02 22.63
C PRO A 183 -3.22 -7.51 22.05
N PRO A 184 -2.16 -7.69 22.87
CA PRO A 184 -0.81 -7.99 22.41
C PRO A 184 -0.66 -9.20 21.47
N GLU A 185 -1.47 -10.23 21.64
CA GLU A 185 -1.51 -11.42 20.77
C GLU A 185 -1.90 -11.10 19.32
N ASN A 186 -2.51 -9.94 19.08
CA ASN A 186 -2.97 -9.47 17.78
C ASN A 186 -2.17 -8.26 17.27
N TYR A 187 -1.08 -7.88 17.95
CA TYR A 187 -0.22 -6.79 17.50
C TYR A 187 0.32 -7.04 16.09
N LEU A 188 0.29 -5.99 15.28
CA LEU A 188 0.65 -6.04 13.88
C LEU A 188 1.72 -5.00 13.56
N LEU A 189 2.83 -5.48 13.00
CA LEU A 189 3.75 -4.68 12.20
C LEU A 189 3.48 -4.96 10.72
N PRO A 190 2.89 -4.03 9.96
CA PRO A 190 2.42 -4.28 8.60
C PRO A 190 3.54 -4.39 7.55
N ILE A 191 4.79 -4.11 7.95
CA ILE A 191 5.94 -4.08 7.07
C ILE A 191 6.88 -5.26 7.33
N TYR A 192 7.59 -5.68 6.29
CA TYR A 192 8.61 -6.73 6.36
C TYR A 192 9.63 -6.45 7.46
N SER A 193 9.81 -7.35 8.43
CA SER A 193 10.68 -7.14 9.59
C SER A 193 11.63 -8.29 9.95
N GLU A 194 11.76 -9.29 9.07
CA GLU A 194 12.47 -10.53 9.40
C GLU A 194 13.99 -10.50 9.23
N ALA A 195 14.62 -11.23 10.17
CA ALA A 195 16.02 -11.62 10.22
C ALA A 195 16.48 -12.59 9.12
N LYS A 196 15.66 -12.93 8.10
CA LYS A 196 16.10 -13.71 6.91
C LYS A 196 17.27 -13.07 6.17
N LEU A 197 17.43 -11.75 6.31
CA LEU A 197 18.58 -10.97 5.83
C LEU A 197 19.56 -10.57 6.95
N GLY A 198 19.36 -11.05 8.19
CA GLY A 198 20.20 -10.75 9.35
C GLY A 198 19.92 -9.43 10.07
N TYR A 199 18.87 -8.68 9.68
CA TYR A 199 18.56 -7.35 10.23
C TYR A 199 17.07 -7.18 10.49
N ARG A 200 16.70 -6.33 11.46
CA ARG A 200 15.33 -5.82 11.61
C ARG A 200 15.03 -4.90 10.42
N ALA A 201 13.76 -4.84 9.99
CA ALA A 201 13.27 -4.06 8.85
C ALA A 201 13.98 -2.71 8.70
N GLY A 202 14.00 -2.15 7.50
CA GLY A 202 14.34 -0.75 7.39
C GLY A 202 13.63 -0.05 6.25
N VAL A 203 13.59 1.26 6.41
CA VAL A 203 13.15 2.18 5.38
C VAL A 203 14.14 2.09 4.22
N ILE A 204 13.62 1.87 3.01
CA ILE A 204 14.45 1.83 1.81
C ILE A 204 14.45 3.23 1.21
N VAL A 205 15.62 3.86 1.16
CA VAL A 205 15.77 5.15 0.47
C VAL A 205 15.97 4.90 -1.01
N LEU A 206 15.05 5.39 -1.84
CA LEU A 206 15.13 5.25 -3.30
C LEU A 206 15.96 6.39 -3.90
N TYR A 207 15.70 7.62 -3.46
CA TYR A 207 16.47 8.80 -3.82
C TYR A 207 16.36 9.87 -2.76
N ASN A 208 17.40 10.69 -2.69
CA ASN A 208 17.51 11.84 -1.79
C ASN A 208 18.56 12.80 -2.36
N ARG A 209 18.97 13.81 -1.60
CA ARG A 209 20.03 14.74 -2.02
C ARG A 209 21.38 14.05 -2.30
N ASP A 210 21.69 12.96 -1.62
CA ASP A 210 22.97 12.25 -1.74
C ASP A 210 22.95 11.22 -2.89
N ASN A 211 21.77 10.70 -3.23
CA ASN A 211 21.50 9.87 -4.42
C ASN A 211 20.41 10.56 -5.26
N PRO A 212 20.77 11.58 -6.06
CA PRO A 212 19.80 12.42 -6.75
C PRO A 212 19.05 11.66 -7.84
N TYR A 213 17.83 12.11 -8.09
CA TYR A 213 16.96 11.53 -9.10
C TYR A 213 17.55 11.65 -10.52
N ASN A 214 17.38 10.57 -11.29
CA ASN A 214 17.79 10.44 -12.68
C ASN A 214 16.97 9.31 -13.34
N ASN A 215 17.23 8.99 -14.61
CA ASN A 215 16.48 7.95 -15.33
C ASN A 215 16.59 6.56 -14.69
N SER A 216 17.75 6.18 -14.14
CA SER A 216 17.93 4.90 -13.45
C SER A 216 17.13 4.84 -12.15
N VAL A 217 17.06 5.94 -11.41
CA VAL A 217 16.21 6.08 -10.22
C VAL A 217 14.73 6.04 -10.60
N ALA A 218 14.34 6.73 -11.68
CA ALA A 218 12.96 6.69 -12.17
C ALA A 218 12.55 5.24 -12.50
N GLN A 219 13.41 4.49 -13.17
CA GLN A 219 13.23 3.06 -13.47
C GLN A 219 13.14 2.21 -12.19
N LEU A 220 13.93 2.53 -11.16
CA LEU A 220 13.83 1.88 -9.85
C LEU A 220 12.46 2.15 -9.19
N VAL A 221 12.01 3.40 -9.15
CA VAL A 221 10.68 3.76 -8.61
C VAL A 221 9.57 3.04 -9.37
N LYS A 222 9.63 3.02 -10.72
CA LYS A 222 8.70 2.24 -11.55
C LYS A 222 8.74 0.74 -11.23
N THR A 223 9.91 0.19 -10.92
CA THR A 223 10.06 -1.21 -10.51
C THR A 223 9.26 -1.47 -9.23
N TYR A 224 9.42 -0.66 -8.18
CA TYR A 224 8.66 -0.79 -6.93
C TYR A 224 7.15 -0.69 -7.15
N LEU A 225 6.71 0.34 -7.89
CA LEU A 225 5.29 0.52 -8.20
C LEU A 225 4.73 -0.67 -8.98
N SER A 226 5.47 -1.18 -9.98
CA SER A 226 5.05 -2.36 -10.74
C SER A 226 4.97 -3.63 -9.92
N LEU A 227 5.69 -3.70 -8.79
CA LEU A 227 5.62 -4.79 -7.83
C LEU A 227 4.48 -4.62 -6.82
N GLY A 228 3.65 -3.57 -6.93
CA GLY A 228 2.55 -3.32 -6.00
C GLY A 228 2.93 -2.45 -4.79
N VAL A 229 4.14 -1.90 -4.76
CA VAL A 229 4.68 -1.20 -3.58
C VAL A 229 4.62 0.32 -3.79
N PRO A 230 3.86 1.09 -2.98
CA PRO A 230 3.84 2.53 -3.08
C PRO A 230 5.15 3.15 -2.57
N VAL A 231 5.37 4.40 -2.96
CA VAL A 231 6.58 5.15 -2.60
C VAL A 231 6.17 6.42 -1.87
N ILE A 232 6.66 6.62 -0.66
CA ILE A 232 6.43 7.86 0.08
C ILE A 232 7.43 8.91 -0.43
N ALA A 233 6.91 10.04 -0.89
CA ALA A 233 7.69 11.13 -1.44
C ALA A 233 7.29 12.46 -0.81
N THR A 234 8.16 13.44 -0.93
CA THR A 234 7.93 14.80 -0.46
C THR A 234 7.71 15.73 -1.63
N ILE A 235 6.80 16.70 -1.47
CA ILE A 235 6.61 17.80 -2.41
C ILE A 235 6.82 19.16 -1.72
N ASN A 236 6.85 20.22 -2.53
CA ASN A 236 6.76 21.59 -2.09
C ASN A 236 5.44 22.20 -2.59
N THR A 237 4.47 22.39 -1.70
CA THR A 237 3.16 22.97 -2.04
C THR A 237 3.24 24.44 -2.47
N TRP A 238 4.40 25.08 -2.32
CA TRP A 238 4.72 26.43 -2.78
C TRP A 238 5.70 26.47 -3.96
N ALA A 239 5.90 25.36 -4.67
CA ALA A 239 6.67 25.36 -5.91
C ALA A 239 6.18 26.47 -6.85
N ASN A 240 7.11 27.22 -7.47
CA ASN A 240 6.80 28.42 -8.26
C ASN A 240 5.95 29.49 -7.49
N GLY A 241 6.15 29.59 -6.18
CA GLY A 241 5.54 30.58 -5.30
C GLY A 241 4.02 30.52 -5.25
N ARG A 242 3.38 31.71 -5.12
CA ARG A 242 1.92 31.83 -4.99
C ARG A 242 1.13 31.20 -6.16
N LYS A 243 1.74 31.12 -7.35
CA LYS A 243 1.09 30.55 -8.53
C LYS A 243 0.94 29.03 -8.40
N GLY A 244 2.03 28.31 -8.09
CA GLY A 244 1.94 26.86 -7.89
C GLY A 244 1.15 26.51 -6.63
N HIS A 245 1.29 27.28 -5.55
CA HIS A 245 0.44 27.08 -4.36
C HIS A 245 -1.06 27.17 -4.67
N ARG A 246 -1.47 28.14 -5.48
CA ARG A 246 -2.87 28.24 -5.92
C ARG A 246 -3.27 27.05 -6.80
N GLN A 247 -2.38 26.61 -7.69
CA GLN A 247 -2.64 25.51 -8.61
C GLN A 247 -2.86 24.19 -7.86
N ILE A 248 -1.96 23.81 -6.95
CA ILE A 248 -2.12 22.56 -6.19
C ILE A 248 -3.32 22.62 -5.24
N LYS A 249 -3.53 23.73 -4.54
CA LYS A 249 -4.66 23.89 -3.60
C LYS A 249 -6.03 23.73 -4.27
N HIS A 250 -6.19 24.18 -5.51
CA HIS A 250 -7.44 24.11 -6.26
C HIS A 250 -7.41 23.08 -7.38
N TYR A 251 -6.45 22.15 -7.34
CA TYR A 251 -6.34 21.10 -8.35
C TYR A 251 -7.64 20.27 -8.40
N ARG A 252 -8.06 19.94 -9.62
CA ARG A 252 -9.27 19.15 -9.94
C ARG A 252 -9.02 18.13 -11.04
N SER A 253 -8.17 18.48 -12.01
CA SER A 253 -7.80 17.61 -13.12
C SER A 253 -6.56 18.17 -13.86
N GLY A 254 -6.05 17.42 -14.83
CA GLY A 254 -4.88 17.80 -15.63
C GLY A 254 -3.56 17.45 -14.95
N ILE A 255 -2.47 18.11 -15.35
CA ILE A 255 -1.12 17.83 -14.84
C ILE A 255 -0.63 18.96 -13.95
N LEU A 256 -0.15 18.61 -12.75
CA LEU A 256 0.65 19.48 -11.90
C LEU A 256 2.08 19.55 -12.43
N ASN A 257 2.50 20.73 -12.88
CA ASN A 257 3.81 20.97 -13.48
C ASN A 257 4.35 22.36 -13.09
N ALA A 258 4.58 22.57 -11.80
CA ALA A 258 5.27 23.76 -11.29
C ALA A 258 6.73 23.39 -11.01
N GLN A 259 7.66 24.11 -11.62
CA GLN A 259 9.09 23.85 -11.44
C GLN A 259 9.52 24.08 -9.99
N CYS A 260 10.38 23.18 -9.47
CA CYS A 260 11.02 23.35 -8.18
C CYS A 260 12.07 24.48 -8.27
N HIS A 261 11.77 25.63 -7.65
CA HIS A 261 12.74 26.73 -7.53
C HIS A 261 13.25 26.91 -6.10
N ASN A 262 12.48 26.47 -5.11
CA ASN A 262 12.87 26.40 -3.71
C ASN A 262 12.72 24.96 -3.24
N ALA A 263 13.80 24.39 -2.70
CA ALA A 263 13.85 23.00 -2.25
C ALA A 263 13.24 22.78 -0.85
N SER A 264 12.52 23.75 -0.28
CA SER A 264 11.84 23.57 1.01
C SER A 264 10.66 22.62 0.82
N LEU A 265 10.91 21.34 1.05
CA LEU A 265 9.90 20.30 1.12
C LEU A 265 9.03 20.55 2.33
N ASP A 266 7.71 20.54 2.15
CA ASP A 266 6.74 20.96 3.17
C ASP A 266 5.55 19.98 3.33
N HIS A 267 5.48 18.94 2.49
CA HIS A 267 4.33 18.03 2.49
C HIS A 267 4.69 16.63 1.98
N GLU A 268 4.32 15.59 2.74
CA GLU A 268 4.44 14.19 2.35
C GLU A 268 3.21 13.68 1.58
N VAL A 269 3.47 12.89 0.53
CA VAL A 269 2.47 12.22 -0.31
C VAL A 269 2.94 10.81 -0.65
N LEU A 270 2.08 9.99 -1.25
CA LEU A 270 2.51 8.74 -1.88
C LEU A 270 2.53 8.89 -3.39
N ILE A 271 3.57 8.39 -4.04
CA ILE A 271 3.52 7.98 -5.44
C ILE A 271 2.92 6.57 -5.47
N VAL A 272 1.84 6.42 -6.23
CA VAL A 272 1.03 5.20 -6.31
C VAL A 272 0.87 4.69 -7.74
N GLY A 273 1.60 5.27 -8.68
CA GLY A 273 1.50 4.88 -10.08
C GLY A 273 2.31 5.76 -11.00
N TYR A 274 2.39 5.34 -12.26
CA TYR A 274 3.03 6.06 -13.34
C TYR A 274 2.39 5.71 -14.68
N GLY A 275 2.59 6.56 -15.67
CA GLY A 275 2.08 6.34 -17.02
C GLY A 275 2.14 7.62 -17.83
N ARG A 276 1.21 7.77 -18.78
CA ARG A 276 1.09 8.98 -19.60
C ARG A 276 -0.30 9.59 -19.46
N TYR A 277 -0.33 10.91 -19.38
CA TYR A 277 -1.54 11.73 -19.48
C TYR A 277 -1.38 12.63 -20.70
N ARG A 278 -2.21 12.46 -21.74
CA ARG A 278 -2.14 13.21 -23.01
C ARG A 278 -0.73 13.26 -23.59
N GLY A 279 -0.10 12.09 -23.67
CA GLY A 279 1.28 11.94 -24.15
C GLY A 279 2.36 12.49 -23.22
N THR A 280 2.06 13.06 -22.06
CA THR A 280 3.05 13.51 -21.08
C THR A 280 3.28 12.45 -20.00
N ALA A 281 4.52 12.09 -19.70
CA ALA A 281 4.83 11.15 -18.64
C ALA A 281 4.50 11.76 -17.26
N VAL A 282 3.80 10.99 -16.42
CA VAL A 282 3.34 11.46 -15.11
C VAL A 282 3.53 10.40 -14.02
N TRP A 283 3.73 10.89 -12.80
CA TRP A 283 3.51 10.15 -11.57
C TRP A 283 2.06 10.34 -11.11
N VAL A 284 1.43 9.29 -10.58
CA VAL A 284 0.18 9.39 -9.83
C VAL A 284 0.51 9.57 -8.37
N ILE A 285 0.05 10.65 -7.76
CA ILE A 285 0.20 10.87 -6.34
C ILE A 285 -1.12 10.73 -5.60
N ARG A 286 -1.08 10.14 -4.41
CA ARG A 286 -2.14 10.15 -3.39
C ARG A 286 -1.83 11.25 -2.38
N ASN A 287 -2.80 12.12 -2.14
CA ASN A 287 -2.71 13.18 -1.14
C ASN A 287 -3.51 12.81 0.13
N SER A 288 -3.49 13.67 1.13
CA SER A 288 -4.15 13.54 2.44
C SER A 288 -5.13 14.69 2.72
N TRP A 289 -5.67 15.30 1.66
CA TRP A 289 -6.61 16.45 1.74
C TRP A 289 -8.06 16.05 1.42
N GLY A 290 -8.38 14.77 1.58
CA GLY A 290 -9.71 14.19 1.33
C GLY A 290 -10.03 13.95 -0.14
N ALA A 291 -11.03 13.10 -0.37
CA ALA A 291 -11.45 12.69 -1.72
C ALA A 291 -11.99 13.83 -2.59
N ASN A 292 -12.43 14.95 -1.98
CA ASN A 292 -12.93 16.11 -2.73
C ASN A 292 -11.82 16.96 -3.37
N TRP A 293 -10.56 16.72 -3.00
CA TRP A 293 -9.41 17.37 -3.61
C TRP A 293 -8.91 16.58 -4.82
N GLY A 294 -8.57 17.27 -5.91
CA GLY A 294 -8.07 16.60 -7.12
C GLY A 294 -9.06 15.62 -7.73
N ILE A 295 -8.54 14.47 -8.16
CA ILE A 295 -9.30 13.37 -8.76
C ILE A 295 -9.44 12.31 -7.66
N TYR A 296 -10.49 12.42 -6.83
CA TYR A 296 -10.74 11.51 -5.70
C TYR A 296 -9.60 11.46 -4.66
N GLY A 297 -8.93 12.59 -4.42
CA GLY A 297 -7.76 12.69 -3.53
C GLY A 297 -6.41 12.45 -4.21
N TYR A 298 -6.40 12.24 -5.54
CA TYR A 298 -5.20 11.98 -6.32
C TYR A 298 -4.89 13.11 -7.31
N ALA A 299 -3.65 13.14 -7.80
CA ALA A 299 -3.22 14.04 -8.86
C ALA A 299 -2.16 13.42 -9.78
N TYR A 300 -2.08 13.95 -11.00
CA TYR A 300 -0.98 13.65 -11.92
C TYR A 300 0.10 14.74 -11.83
N VAL A 301 1.34 14.34 -11.59
CA VAL A 301 2.49 15.23 -11.51
C VAL A 301 3.44 14.90 -12.66
N ALA A 302 3.91 15.91 -13.40
CA ALA A 302 4.81 15.68 -14.53
C ALA A 302 6.14 15.04 -14.09
N GLN A 303 6.57 14.02 -14.82
CA GLN A 303 7.82 13.30 -14.57
C GLN A 303 9.02 13.94 -15.27
N GLY A 304 10.20 13.87 -14.64
CA GLY A 304 11.51 14.16 -15.23
C GLY A 304 11.90 15.64 -15.25
N GLY A 305 10.98 16.52 -14.83
CA GLY A 305 11.19 17.96 -14.74
C GLY A 305 11.10 18.49 -13.31
N ASP A 306 11.23 17.62 -12.30
CA ASP A 306 11.17 17.93 -10.88
C ASP A 306 9.97 18.83 -10.49
N SER A 307 8.80 18.43 -10.98
CA SER A 307 7.56 19.16 -10.72
C SER A 307 7.18 19.05 -9.25
N TYR A 308 6.90 20.20 -8.63
CA TYR A 308 6.60 20.31 -7.20
C TYR A 308 7.68 19.73 -6.29
N CYS A 309 8.93 19.65 -6.75
CA CYS A 309 10.05 19.05 -6.01
C CYS A 309 9.84 17.55 -5.68
N LEU A 310 8.92 16.86 -6.37
CA LEU A 310 8.57 15.45 -6.11
C LEU A 310 9.77 14.51 -6.30
N GLU A 311 10.76 14.93 -7.11
CA GLU A 311 11.92 14.14 -7.49
C GLU A 311 13.14 14.44 -6.59
N HIS A 312 12.92 15.02 -5.40
CA HIS A 312 13.98 15.30 -4.42
C HIS A 312 14.23 14.20 -3.39
N THR A 313 13.19 13.64 -2.77
CA THR A 313 13.31 12.59 -1.75
C THR A 313 12.18 11.60 -1.87
N ALA A 314 12.52 10.31 -1.85
CA ALA A 314 11.54 9.26 -1.64
C ALA A 314 12.10 8.03 -0.94
N ILE A 315 11.20 7.40 -0.20
CA ILE A 315 11.44 6.19 0.56
C ILE A 315 10.30 5.20 0.32
N THR A 316 10.52 3.95 0.67
CA THR A 316 9.48 2.93 0.65
C THR A 316 9.70 1.90 1.75
N VAL A 317 8.66 1.11 1.99
CA VAL A 317 8.62 -0.03 2.92
C VAL A 317 8.06 -1.24 2.17
N LEU A 318 8.48 -2.44 2.55
CA LEU A 318 8.07 -3.65 1.86
C LEU A 318 6.91 -4.34 2.59
N PRO A 319 5.92 -4.88 1.87
CA PRO A 319 5.00 -5.88 2.42
C PRO A 319 5.75 -7.11 2.92
N ARG A 320 5.18 -7.84 3.88
CA ARG A 320 5.84 -8.99 4.52
C ARG A 320 5.97 -10.19 3.59
N THR A 321 5.02 -10.37 2.67
CA THR A 321 5.01 -11.52 1.76
C THR A 321 5.79 -11.26 0.46
N LEU A 322 6.25 -10.03 0.23
CA LEU A 322 7.11 -9.72 -0.91
C LEU A 322 8.52 -10.29 -0.66
N ASP A 323 8.95 -11.19 -1.53
CA ASP A 323 10.33 -11.70 -1.55
C ASP A 323 11.22 -10.79 -2.42
N PRO A 324 12.13 -10.00 -1.83
CA PRO A 324 12.97 -9.09 -2.61
C PRO A 324 14.03 -9.80 -3.46
N THR A 325 14.27 -11.09 -3.21
CA THR A 325 15.24 -11.91 -3.94
C THR A 325 14.62 -12.66 -5.12
N ALA A 326 13.29 -12.67 -5.22
CA ALA A 326 12.57 -13.34 -6.28
C ALA A 326 12.85 -12.70 -7.65
N LYS A 327 12.68 -13.50 -8.71
CA LYS A 327 12.73 -12.99 -10.08
C LYS A 327 11.61 -11.97 -10.29
N TYR A 328 11.98 -10.80 -10.80
CA TYR A 328 11.03 -9.74 -11.12
C TYR A 328 9.84 -10.26 -11.96
N THR A 329 8.64 -10.04 -11.43
CA THR A 329 7.36 -10.32 -12.08
C THR A 329 6.38 -9.22 -11.62
N PRO A 330 5.81 -8.42 -12.55
CA PRO A 330 4.86 -7.38 -12.19
C PRO A 330 3.67 -7.91 -11.40
N PHE A 331 3.12 -7.08 -10.51
CA PHE A 331 1.99 -7.45 -9.66
C PHE A 331 0.77 -7.91 -10.47
N SER A 332 0.52 -7.26 -11.61
CA SER A 332 -0.58 -7.58 -12.53
C SER A 332 -0.52 -9.00 -13.13
N MET A 333 0.63 -9.66 -13.08
CA MET A 333 0.79 -11.03 -13.56
C MET A 333 0.55 -12.08 -12.47
N HIS A 334 0.43 -11.68 -11.21
CA HIS A 334 0.11 -12.62 -10.13
C HIS A 334 -1.38 -12.93 -10.12
N PRO A 335 -1.78 -14.19 -9.87
CA PRO A 335 -3.20 -14.54 -9.73
C PRO A 335 -3.82 -13.73 -8.58
N SER A 336 -5.04 -13.23 -8.78
CA SER A 336 -5.76 -12.47 -7.76
C SER A 336 -5.95 -13.32 -6.50
N SER A 337 -5.15 -13.02 -5.46
CA SER A 337 -5.01 -13.88 -4.29
C SER A 337 -5.61 -13.28 -3.01
N SER A 338 -5.85 -11.96 -2.97
CA SER A 338 -6.34 -11.30 -1.75
C SER A 338 -7.86 -11.02 -1.80
N PRO A 339 -8.62 -11.50 -0.80
CA PRO A 339 -10.07 -11.25 -0.70
C PRO A 339 -10.40 -9.78 -0.41
N PHE A 340 -9.40 -8.96 -0.02
CA PHE A 340 -9.55 -7.53 0.28
C PHE A 340 -9.38 -6.62 -0.94
N LEU A 341 -8.99 -7.16 -2.10
CA LEU A 341 -8.65 -6.35 -3.27
C LEU A 341 -9.85 -5.82 -4.04
N ARG A 342 -11.08 -5.77 -3.51
CA ARG A 342 -12.18 -5.14 -4.28
C ARG A 342 -11.79 -3.68 -4.52
N PRO A 343 -11.54 -3.26 -5.78
CA PRO A 343 -11.08 -1.91 -6.02
C PRO A 343 -12.25 -0.99 -5.73
N ILE A 344 -12.17 -0.22 -4.66
CA ILE A 344 -13.12 0.84 -4.29
C ILE A 344 -13.28 1.91 -5.39
N TYR A 345 -12.42 1.87 -6.41
CA TYR A 345 -12.39 2.75 -7.57
C TYR A 345 -12.80 2.04 -8.88
N GLU A 346 -13.33 0.81 -8.80
CA GLU A 346 -14.01 0.16 -9.92
C GLU A 346 -15.11 1.09 -10.47
N ASP A 347 -15.24 1.17 -11.80
CA ASP A 347 -16.08 2.13 -12.54
C ASP A 347 -15.81 3.64 -12.32
N THR A 348 -14.91 4.00 -11.39
CA THR A 348 -14.53 5.39 -11.11
C THR A 348 -13.31 5.81 -11.93
N ILE A 349 -12.41 4.86 -12.20
CA ILE A 349 -11.23 5.05 -13.05
C ILE A 349 -11.57 4.61 -14.47
N ILE A 350 -11.43 5.53 -15.43
CA ILE A 350 -11.65 5.28 -16.87
C ILE A 350 -10.29 5.17 -17.55
N ARG A 351 -10.08 4.09 -18.32
CA ARG A 351 -8.83 3.86 -19.04
C ARG A 351 -9.03 3.93 -20.55
N CYS A 352 -7.98 4.33 -21.24
CA CYS A 352 -7.92 4.38 -22.70
C CYS A 352 -6.58 3.78 -23.15
N GLU A 353 -6.43 3.51 -24.44
CA GLU A 353 -5.28 2.78 -25.00
C GLU A 353 -3.89 3.38 -24.65
N SER A 354 -3.81 4.67 -24.32
CA SER A 354 -2.55 5.40 -24.07
C SER A 354 -2.12 5.53 -22.59
N GLY A 355 -2.91 5.02 -21.63
CA GLY A 355 -2.54 4.98 -20.21
C GLY A 355 -3.50 5.71 -19.25
N LEU A 356 -2.93 6.50 -18.33
CA LEU A 356 -3.54 6.89 -17.05
C LEU A 356 -4.69 7.93 -17.11
N ASP A 357 -5.12 8.43 -18.27
CA ASP A 357 -6.46 9.06 -18.49
C ASP A 357 -6.65 9.59 -19.92
N THR A 358 -7.83 9.27 -20.49
CA THR A 358 -8.70 9.99 -21.45
C THR A 358 -8.08 10.86 -22.57
N ASP A 359 -7.33 10.24 -23.46
CA ASP A 359 -7.21 10.69 -24.84
C ASP A 359 -8.49 10.28 -25.61
N SER A 360 -9.49 11.16 -25.68
CA SER A 360 -10.71 11.00 -26.49
C SER A 360 -11.73 9.95 -26.00
N PRO A 361 -13.05 10.23 -25.97
CA PRO A 361 -14.06 9.26 -25.55
C PRO A 361 -14.21 8.04 -26.48
N GLU A 362 -13.57 8.05 -27.65
CA GLU A 362 -13.55 6.89 -28.55
C GLU A 362 -12.54 5.86 -28.04
N GLY A 363 -13.02 4.70 -27.56
CA GLY A 363 -12.17 3.57 -27.16
C GLY A 363 -11.79 3.51 -25.68
N CYS A 364 -12.32 4.40 -24.85
CA CYS A 364 -12.15 4.30 -23.39
C CYS A 364 -13.22 3.39 -22.78
N SER A 365 -12.82 2.53 -21.85
CA SER A 365 -13.76 1.74 -21.05
C SER A 365 -13.58 2.01 -19.56
N PRO A 366 -14.65 1.90 -18.76
CA PRO A 366 -14.51 1.71 -17.32
C PRO A 366 -13.55 0.56 -17.04
N PHE A 367 -12.81 0.65 -15.94
CA PHE A 367 -12.00 -0.46 -15.45
C PHE A 367 -12.90 -1.69 -15.23
N ALA A 368 -12.85 -2.65 -16.16
CA ALA A 368 -13.49 -3.94 -16.02
C ALA A 368 -12.43 -4.92 -15.56
N ARG A 369 -12.63 -5.56 -14.39
CA ARG A 369 -11.93 -6.82 -14.13
C ARG A 369 -12.40 -7.82 -15.16
N ASP A 370 -11.54 -8.17 -16.11
CA ASP A 370 -11.62 -9.47 -16.77
C ASP A 370 -11.41 -10.53 -15.68
N SER A 371 -12.48 -10.83 -14.94
CA SER A 371 -12.53 -12.00 -14.11
C SER A 371 -12.58 -13.20 -15.07
N PRO A 372 -11.61 -14.12 -15.03
CA PRO A 372 -11.70 -15.34 -15.85
C PRO A 372 -12.99 -16.12 -15.56
N LEU A 373 -13.62 -15.90 -14.40
CA LEU A 373 -14.94 -16.45 -14.06
C LEU A 373 -16.10 -15.91 -14.90
N ALA A 374 -16.09 -14.63 -15.32
CA ALA A 374 -17.19 -14.06 -16.10
C ALA A 374 -17.19 -14.58 -17.55
N LEU A 375 -16.00 -14.86 -18.11
CA LEU A 375 -15.88 -15.48 -19.42
C LEU A 375 -16.27 -16.96 -19.38
N GLU A 376 -15.92 -17.69 -18.31
CA GLU A 376 -16.35 -19.08 -18.14
C GLU A 376 -17.85 -19.22 -17.87
N LEU A 377 -18.46 -18.32 -17.09
CA LEU A 377 -19.92 -18.29 -16.88
C LEU A 377 -20.66 -17.88 -18.15
N GLY A 378 -20.12 -16.95 -18.95
CA GLY A 378 -20.70 -16.56 -20.23
C GLY A 378 -20.66 -17.69 -21.26
N ILE A 379 -19.53 -18.41 -21.35
CA ILE A 379 -19.38 -19.57 -22.25
C ILE A 379 -20.25 -20.75 -21.76
N ALA A 380 -20.30 -21.01 -20.44
CA ALA A 380 -21.15 -22.06 -19.88
C ALA A 380 -22.64 -21.78 -20.08
N LEU A 381 -23.09 -20.53 -19.93
CA LEU A 381 -24.49 -20.15 -20.14
C LEU A 381 -24.87 -20.26 -21.63
N VAL A 382 -23.98 -19.88 -22.54
CA VAL A 382 -24.20 -20.04 -23.99
C VAL A 382 -24.25 -21.52 -24.38
N LEU A 383 -23.39 -22.37 -23.82
CA LEU A 383 -23.43 -23.82 -24.07
C LEU A 383 -24.69 -24.49 -23.51
N VAL A 384 -25.18 -24.06 -22.34
CA VAL A 384 -26.45 -24.55 -21.76
C VAL A 384 -27.65 -24.11 -22.60
N ILE A 385 -27.64 -22.89 -23.15
CA ILE A 385 -28.71 -22.41 -24.04
C ILE A 385 -28.69 -23.17 -25.38
N ILE A 386 -27.52 -23.44 -25.95
CA ILE A 386 -27.41 -24.23 -27.19
C ILE A 386 -27.89 -25.67 -26.97
N ALA A 387 -27.52 -26.31 -25.85
CA ALA A 387 -28.00 -27.65 -25.50
C ALA A 387 -29.52 -27.69 -25.25
N ALA A 388 -30.08 -26.66 -24.61
CA ALA A 388 -31.53 -26.54 -24.40
C ALA A 388 -32.31 -26.25 -25.70
N MET A 389 -31.68 -25.66 -26.71
CA MET A 389 -32.30 -25.43 -28.02
C MET A 389 -32.29 -26.67 -28.92
N GLU A 390 -31.36 -27.62 -28.70
CA GLU A 390 -31.33 -28.90 -29.43
C GLU A 390 -32.36 -29.92 -28.89
N GLU A 391 -32.81 -29.81 -27.63
CA GLU A 391 -33.82 -30.72 -27.06
C GLU A 391 -35.29 -30.39 -27.44
N PHE A 392 -35.57 -29.25 -28.08
CA PHE A 392 -36.95 -28.82 -28.40
C PHE A 392 -37.44 -29.11 -29.83
N THR A 393 -36.73 -29.92 -30.63
CA THR A 393 -37.18 -30.30 -31.98
C THR A 393 -37.42 -31.80 -32.15
N CYS A 394 -38.21 -32.42 -31.27
CA CYS A 394 -38.84 -33.72 -31.56
C CYS A 394 -40.18 -33.89 -30.80
N ILE A 395 -41.24 -33.24 -31.28
CA ILE A 395 -42.61 -33.71 -31.06
C ILE A 395 -43.30 -33.76 -32.43
N SER A 396 -43.42 -34.97 -32.99
CA SER A 396 -44.28 -35.26 -34.14
C SER A 396 -45.74 -35.33 -33.71
N PRO A 397 -46.70 -35.02 -34.61
CA PRO A 397 -48.12 -35.12 -34.31
C PRO A 397 -48.58 -36.58 -34.44
N VAL A 398 -49.38 -37.06 -33.50
CA VAL A 398 -50.14 -38.30 -33.67
C VAL A 398 -51.63 -37.96 -33.72
N SER A 399 -52.23 -38.47 -34.79
CA SER A 399 -53.64 -38.52 -35.20
C SER A 399 -54.60 -39.07 -34.15
#